data_AF-A0A923TM04-F1
#
_entry.id   AF-A0A923TM04-F1
#
_cell.length_a   1.000
_cell.length_b   1.000
_cell.length_c   1.000
_cell.angle_alpha   90.00
_cell.angle_beta   90.00
_cell.angle_gamma   90.00
#
_symmetry.space_group_name_H-M   'P 1'
#
loop_
_entity.id
_entity.type
_entity.pdbx_description
1 polymer ?
#
loop_
_entity_poly.entity_id
_entity_poly.type
_entity_poly.pdbx_seq_one_letter_code
_entity_poly.pdbx_strand_id
1 'polypeptide(L)'
;AWPAVVPADLPQPPTTRVTDVQERTDGLTVVMFTTATSIRDSVLFLVEKLPPAGYTLARGDAENTEADAPFVKGGLRGVLRMVAVEPCRTDWLMALTRGAPAANTPLLPTRPSASPLPFG
;
A
#
# COMPACT_ATOMS: atom_id res chain seq x y z
N ALA A 1 2.67 17.21 -1.35
CA ALA A 1 3.69 16.64 -0.45
C ALA A 1 3.00 15.72 0.54
N TRP A 2 3.69 14.67 0.99
CA TRP A 2 3.18 13.83 2.06
C TRP A 2 3.29 14.51 3.45
N PRO A 3 2.44 14.12 4.43
CA PRO A 3 2.68 14.43 5.85
C PRO A 3 4.03 13.87 6.32
N ALA A 4 4.66 14.52 7.30
CA ALA A 4 6.02 14.19 7.76
C ALA A 4 6.19 12.73 8.25
N VAL A 5 5.12 12.09 8.73
CA VAL A 5 5.12 10.70 9.19
C VAL A 5 5.33 9.68 8.05
N VAL A 6 4.93 10.04 6.83
CA VAL A 6 5.09 9.21 5.63
C VAL A 6 6.48 9.43 5.05
N PRO A 7 7.19 8.37 4.62
CA PRO A 7 8.50 8.52 3.98
C PRO A 7 8.43 9.47 2.77
N ALA A 8 9.33 10.46 2.72
CA ALA A 8 9.37 11.47 1.67
C ALA A 8 9.68 10.87 0.27
N ASP A 9 10.30 9.69 0.25
CA ASP A 9 10.63 8.93 -0.94
C ASP A 9 9.51 7.97 -1.40
N LEU A 10 8.40 7.88 -0.66
CA LEU A 10 7.22 7.14 -1.12
C LEU A 10 6.53 7.92 -2.25
N PRO A 11 6.39 7.35 -3.46
CA PRO A 11 5.75 8.04 -4.57
C PRO A 11 4.36 8.54 -4.19
N GLN A 12 4.13 9.84 -4.40
CA GLN A 12 2.82 10.46 -4.21
C GLN A 12 2.07 10.47 -5.54
N PRO A 13 0.85 9.90 -5.64
CA PRO A 13 0.04 10.02 -6.84
C PRO A 13 -0.16 11.48 -7.26
N PRO A 14 -0.31 11.76 -8.57
CA PRO A 14 -0.66 13.10 -9.01
C PRO A 14 -2.01 13.50 -8.39
N THR A 15 -2.19 14.79 -8.13
CA THR A 15 -3.44 15.36 -7.57
C THR A 15 -3.83 14.85 -6.18
N THR A 16 -2.90 14.22 -5.44
CA THR A 16 -3.16 13.79 -4.06
C THR A 16 -3.62 14.95 -3.17
N ARG A 17 -4.77 14.78 -2.54
CA ARG A 17 -5.28 15.62 -1.46
C ARG A 17 -5.48 14.78 -0.22
N VAL A 18 -4.62 14.96 0.78
CA VAL A 18 -4.74 14.31 2.08
C VAL A 18 -6.00 14.82 2.78
N THR A 19 -6.83 13.90 3.27
CA THR A 19 -8.08 14.19 3.97
C THR A 19 -7.99 13.89 5.45
N ASP A 20 -7.22 12.88 5.84
CA ASP A 20 -7.03 12.51 7.25
C ASP A 20 -5.67 11.82 7.47
N VAL A 21 -5.13 11.97 8.68
CA VAL A 21 -3.92 11.31 9.15
C VAL A 21 -4.14 10.87 10.60
N GLN A 22 -4.07 9.57 10.85
CA GLN A 22 -4.20 8.99 12.18
C GLN A 22 -2.93 8.22 12.54
N GLU A 23 -2.25 8.66 13.60
CA GLU A 23 -1.17 7.91 14.24
C GLU A 23 -1.74 7.17 15.45
N ARG A 24 -1.59 5.85 15.47
CA ARG A 24 -2.08 4.98 16.54
C ARG A 24 -0.96 4.59 17.49
N THR A 25 -1.32 4.31 18.73
CA THR A 25 -0.38 3.92 19.81
C THR A 25 0.34 2.60 19.55
N ASP A 26 -0.18 1.77 18.64
CA ASP A 26 0.41 0.50 18.20
C ASP A 26 1.48 0.67 17.11
N GLY A 27 1.81 1.92 16.73
CA GLY A 27 2.79 2.23 15.70
C GLY A 27 2.25 2.12 14.27
N LEU A 28 0.92 2.03 14.10
CA LEU A 28 0.25 2.13 12.81
C LEU A 28 -0.04 3.60 12.47
N THR A 29 0.37 4.03 11.28
CA THR A 29 -0.07 5.29 10.67
C THR A 29 -1.07 4.99 9.57
N VAL A 30 -2.25 5.59 9.63
CA VAL A 30 -3.25 5.53 8.56
C VAL A 30 -3.38 6.90 7.92
N VAL A 31 -3.21 6.98 6.61
CA VAL A 31 -3.37 8.19 5.81
C VAL A 31 -4.50 7.98 4.84
N MET A 32 -5.53 8.82 4.91
CA MET A 32 -6.59 8.87 3.93
C MET A 32 -6.36 10.05 3.00
N PHE A 33 -6.55 9.83 1.71
CA PHE A 33 -6.38 10.87 0.71
C PHE A 33 -7.22 10.58 -0.53
N THR A 34 -7.38 11.58 -1.38
CA THR A 34 -8.08 11.42 -2.66
C THR A 34 -7.19 11.83 -3.82
N THR A 35 -7.49 11.33 -5.01
CA THR A 35 -6.87 11.75 -6.28
C THR A 35 -7.95 12.03 -7.31
N ALA A 36 -7.69 12.97 -8.22
CA ALA A 36 -8.50 13.25 -9.39
C ALA A 36 -8.14 12.32 -10.57
N THR A 37 -8.01 11.02 -10.29
CA THR A 37 -7.65 9.97 -11.26
C THR A 37 -8.62 8.80 -11.18
N SER A 38 -8.73 8.05 -12.27
CA SER A 38 -9.49 6.80 -12.29
C SER A 38 -8.78 5.74 -11.44
N ILE A 39 -9.52 4.72 -10.97
CA ILE A 39 -8.90 3.61 -10.24
C ILE A 39 -7.89 2.84 -11.12
N ARG A 40 -8.13 2.76 -12.42
CA ARG A 40 -7.20 2.14 -13.37
C ARG A 40 -5.86 2.87 -13.39
N ASP A 41 -5.88 4.20 -13.52
CA ASP A 41 -4.66 5.01 -13.55
C ASP A 41 -3.95 5.00 -12.20
N SER A 42 -4.73 4.94 -11.11
CA SER A 42 -4.25 4.77 -9.74
C SER A 42 -3.45 3.47 -9.57
N VAL A 43 -3.97 2.34 -10.07
CA VAL A 43 -3.26 1.04 -10.07
C VAL A 43 -2.00 1.10 -10.93
N LEU A 44 -2.08 1.67 -12.13
CA LEU A 44 -0.93 1.82 -13.02
C LEU A 44 0.17 2.66 -12.37
N PHE A 45 -0.20 3.76 -11.69
CA PHE A 45 0.73 4.57 -10.92
C PHE A 45 1.50 3.73 -9.89
N LEU A 46 0.83 2.84 -9.15
CA LEU A 46 1.51 2.01 -8.16
C LEU A 46 2.53 1.06 -8.80
N VAL A 47 2.12 0.38 -9.86
CA VAL A 47 2.97 -0.59 -10.57
C VAL A 47 4.18 0.10 -11.22
N GLU A 48 3.99 1.31 -11.74
CA GLU A 48 5.05 2.05 -12.43
C GLU A 48 5.99 2.80 -11.48
N LYS A 49 5.51 3.30 -10.35
CA LYS A 49 6.27 4.25 -9.52
C LYS A 49 6.87 3.64 -8.25
N LEU A 50 6.24 2.63 -7.64
CA LEU A 50 6.79 2.05 -6.42
C LEU A 50 8.10 1.28 -6.66
N PRO A 51 8.20 0.38 -7.66
CA PRO A 51 9.43 -0.40 -7.85
C PRO A 51 10.67 0.46 -8.15
N PRO A 52 10.62 1.47 -9.04
CA PRO A 52 11.77 2.36 -9.26
C PRO A 52 12.17 3.18 -8.03
N ALA A 53 11.23 3.45 -7.12
CA ALA A 53 11.51 4.10 -5.83
C ALA A 53 12.05 3.13 -4.76
N GLY A 54 12.29 1.87 -5.10
CA GLY A 54 12.85 0.86 -4.22
C GLY A 54 11.84 0.18 -3.29
N TYR A 55 10.54 0.30 -3.58
CA TYR A 55 9.49 -0.42 -2.86
C TYR A 55 9.14 -1.71 -3.61
N THR A 56 8.99 -2.81 -2.89
CA THR A 56 8.44 -4.04 -3.44
C THR A 56 6.92 -4.02 -3.27
N LEU A 57 6.19 -3.94 -4.39
CA LEU A 57 4.76 -4.17 -4.43
C LEU A 57 4.50 -5.69 -4.45
N ALA A 58 3.78 -6.20 -3.47
CA ALA A 58 3.40 -7.60 -3.39
C ALA A 58 2.10 -7.86 -4.17
N ARG A 59 1.69 -9.13 -4.28
CA ARG A 59 0.41 -9.47 -4.90
C ARG A 59 -0.73 -8.81 -4.12
N GLY A 60 -1.56 -8.09 -4.85
CA GLY A 60 -2.80 -7.51 -4.40
C GLY A 60 -3.94 -7.91 -5.33
N ASP A 61 -5.15 -7.51 -4.97
CA ASP A 61 -6.35 -7.76 -5.74
C ASP A 61 -6.83 -6.46 -6.40
N ALA A 62 -7.42 -6.59 -7.58
CA ALA A 62 -7.95 -5.46 -8.33
C ALA A 62 -9.25 -5.85 -9.04
N GLU A 63 -10.27 -5.05 -8.80
CA GLU A 63 -11.59 -5.11 -9.38
C GLU A 63 -11.93 -3.78 -10.06
N ASN A 64 -13.10 -3.69 -10.70
CA ASN A 64 -13.51 -2.50 -11.43
C ASN A 64 -13.69 -1.26 -10.53
N THR A 65 -13.99 -1.46 -9.24
CA THR A 65 -14.33 -0.39 -8.30
C THR A 65 -13.43 -0.35 -7.07
N GLU A 66 -12.60 -1.37 -6.87
CA GLU A 66 -11.73 -1.49 -5.70
C GLU A 66 -10.41 -2.15 -6.10
N ALA A 67 -9.32 -1.74 -5.46
CA ALA A 67 -8.05 -2.42 -5.58
C ALA A 67 -7.24 -2.24 -4.30
N ASP A 68 -6.48 -3.24 -3.92
CA ASP A 68 -5.56 -3.16 -2.80
C ASP A 68 -4.27 -3.90 -3.08
N ALA A 69 -3.18 -3.45 -2.46
CA ALA A 69 -1.91 -4.13 -2.54
C ALA A 69 -1.01 -3.82 -1.33
N PRO A 70 -0.37 -4.85 -0.74
CA PRO A 70 0.69 -4.65 0.23
C PRO A 70 2.00 -4.21 -0.45
N PHE A 71 2.81 -3.44 0.27
CA PHE A 71 4.15 -3.05 -0.18
C PHE A 71 5.15 -2.99 0.97
N VAL A 72 6.43 -3.13 0.65
CA VAL A 72 7.53 -3.10 1.64
C VAL A 72 8.75 -2.33 1.13
N LYS A 73 9.51 -1.73 2.06
CA LYS A 73 10.85 -1.19 1.81
C LYS A 73 11.67 -1.19 3.10
N GLY A 74 12.72 -2.01 3.16
CA GLY A 74 13.49 -2.20 4.39
C GLY A 74 12.59 -2.64 5.55
N GLY A 75 12.60 -1.88 6.65
CA GLY A 75 11.72 -2.12 7.83
C GLY A 75 10.31 -1.51 7.73
N LEU A 76 9.97 -0.84 6.63
CA LEU A 76 8.64 -0.29 6.39
C LEU A 76 7.75 -1.33 5.72
N ARG A 77 6.54 -1.49 6.26
CA ARG A 77 5.45 -2.27 5.65
C ARG A 77 4.25 -1.36 5.48
N GLY A 78 3.52 -1.55 4.39
CA GLY A 78 2.25 -0.86 4.20
C GLY A 78 1.28 -1.63 3.34
N VAL A 79 0.05 -1.14 3.33
CA VAL A 79 -1.00 -1.55 2.40
C VAL A 79 -1.65 -0.30 1.84
N LEU A 80 -1.94 -0.35 0.55
CA LEU A 80 -2.73 0.65 -0.15
C LEU A 80 -4.06 0.02 -0.51
N ARG A 81 -5.14 0.75 -0.26
CA ARG A 81 -6.49 0.42 -0.72
C ARG A 81 -7.05 1.61 -1.48
N MET A 82 -7.69 1.34 -2.61
CA MET A 82 -8.28 2.30 -3.53
C MET A 82 -9.74 1.96 -3.74
N VAL A 83 -10.61 2.96 -3.73
CA VAL A 83 -12.03 2.81 -4.06
C VAL A 83 -12.39 3.86 -5.11
N ALA A 84 -12.98 3.41 -6.21
CA ALA A 84 -13.53 4.29 -7.24
C ALA A 84 -14.80 4.97 -6.72
N VAL A 85 -14.77 6.29 -6.60
CA VAL A 85 -15.94 7.08 -6.17
C VAL A 85 -16.67 7.66 -7.38
N GLU A 86 -15.90 8.17 -8.35
CA GLU A 86 -16.39 8.70 -9.63
C GLU A 86 -15.37 8.32 -10.73
N PRO A 87 -15.69 8.44 -12.04
CA PRO A 87 -14.77 8.05 -13.12
C PRO A 87 -13.37 8.68 -13.02
N CYS A 88 -13.27 9.88 -12.44
CA CYS A 88 -12.00 10.61 -12.24
C CYS A 88 -11.76 10.92 -10.76
N ARG A 89 -12.28 10.12 -9.84
CA ARG A 89 -12.05 10.29 -8.41
C ARG A 89 -11.83 8.93 -7.74
N THR A 90 -10.65 8.77 -7.16
CA THR A 90 -10.30 7.62 -6.33
C THR A 90 -10.07 8.08 -4.91
N ASP A 91 -10.73 7.43 -3.95
CA ASP A 91 -10.45 7.57 -2.53
C ASP A 91 -9.44 6.49 -2.12
N TRP A 92 -8.47 6.87 -1.31
CA TRP A 92 -7.35 6.02 -0.92
C TRP A 92 -7.26 5.91 0.60
N LEU A 93 -6.85 4.72 1.03
CA LEU A 93 -6.35 4.47 2.37
C LEU A 93 -4.95 3.86 2.26
N MET A 94 -4.01 4.45 2.97
CA MET A 94 -2.66 3.94 3.13
C MET A 94 -2.40 3.66 4.60
N ALA A 95 -2.12 2.41 4.95
CA ALA A 95 -1.68 2.06 6.29
C ALA A 95 -0.20 1.71 6.26
N LEU A 96 0.57 2.24 7.22
CA LEU A 96 2.02 2.12 7.32
C LEU A 96 2.41 1.68 8.72
N THR A 97 3.44 0.84 8.84
CA THR A 97 4.08 0.53 10.10
C THR A 97 5.58 0.32 9.90
N ARG A 98 6.37 0.59 10.96
CA ARG A 98 7.83 0.42 10.99
C ARG A 98 8.19 -0.59 12.08
N GLY A 99 8.91 -1.65 11.74
CA GLY A 99 9.38 -2.63 12.73
C GLY A 99 9.78 -4.00 12.16
N ALA A 100 10.58 -4.75 12.94
CA ALA A 100 10.86 -6.16 12.69
C ALA A 100 9.55 -6.97 12.67
N PRO A 101 9.46 -8.10 11.93
CA PRO A 101 8.24 -8.90 11.87
C PRO A 101 7.83 -9.31 13.28
N ALA A 102 6.81 -8.65 13.85
CA ALA A 102 6.09 -9.21 14.96
C ALA A 102 5.37 -10.44 14.40
N ALA A 103 5.68 -11.61 14.96
CA ALA A 103 5.23 -12.91 14.47
C ALA A 103 3.70 -13.07 14.36
N ASN A 104 2.91 -12.09 14.80
CA ASN A 104 1.45 -12.17 14.87
C ASN A 104 0.72 -10.91 14.37
N THR A 105 1.32 -10.07 13.52
CA THR A 105 0.55 -8.98 12.88
C THR A 105 -0.29 -9.55 11.72
N PRO A 106 -1.62 -9.39 11.71
CA PRO A 106 -2.52 -10.03 10.74
C PRO A 106 -2.41 -9.49 9.30
N LEU A 107 -1.47 -8.60 9.02
CA LEU A 107 -1.35 -7.97 7.72
C LEU A 107 -0.71 -8.86 6.64
N LEU A 108 -0.16 -10.03 6.99
CA LEU A 108 0.23 -11.08 6.04
C LEU A 108 0.23 -12.46 6.74
N PRO A 109 -0.35 -13.53 6.17
CA PRO A 109 -0.03 -14.88 6.59
C PRO A 109 1.42 -15.21 6.19
N THR A 110 2.27 -15.51 7.17
CA THR A 110 3.54 -16.21 6.92
C THR A 110 3.23 -17.61 6.41
N ARG A 111 3.30 -17.85 5.10
CA ARG A 111 3.38 -19.21 4.58
C ARG A 111 4.77 -19.79 4.93
N PRO A 112 4.87 -20.91 5.65
CA PRO A 112 6.12 -21.66 5.69
C PRO A 112 6.34 -22.27 4.30
N SER A 113 7.43 -21.86 3.65
CA SER A 113 7.96 -22.58 2.50
C SER A 113 8.67 -23.83 3.01
N ALA A 114 8.06 -25.00 2.82
CA ALA A 114 8.76 -26.28 2.74
C ALA A 114 7.80 -27.39 2.30
N SER A 115 7.89 -27.78 1.03
CA SER A 115 7.72 -29.17 0.59
C SER A 115 8.51 -29.34 -0.71
N PRO A 116 9.70 -29.97 -0.70
CA PRO A 116 10.24 -30.53 -1.93
C PRO A 116 9.45 -31.81 -2.23
N LEU A 117 8.79 -31.85 -3.39
CA LEU A 117 8.23 -33.08 -3.94
C LEU A 117 9.39 -34.05 -4.22
N PRO A 118 9.38 -35.29 -3.71
CA PRO A 118 10.23 -36.33 -4.27
C PRO A 118 9.54 -36.84 -5.54
N PHE A 119 10.24 -36.74 -6.68
CA PHE A 119 9.96 -37.63 -7.79
C PHE A 119 10.31 -39.06 -7.36
N GLY A 120 9.36 -39.97 -7.55
CA GLY A 120 9.48 -41.42 -7.35
C GLY A 120 8.26 -42.10 -7.93
#